data_AF-A0A3M1YEV2-F1
#
_entry.id   AF-A0A3M1YEV2-F1
#
_cell.length_a   1.000
_cell.length_b   1.000
_cell.length_c   1.000
_cell.angle_alpha   90.00
_cell.angle_beta   90.00
_cell.angle_gamma   90.00
#
_symmetry.space_group_name_H-M   'P 1'
#
loop_
_entity.id
_entity.type
_entity.pdbx_description
1 polymer ?
#
loop_
_entity_poly.entity_id
_entity_poly.type
_entity_poly.pdbx_seq_one_letter_code
_entity_poly.pdbx_strand_id
1 'polypeptide(L)'
;MKHVFFTTMKTMVLLSVAAFPFGLEAATLAPARSIFDLMHYREVIDVRIEADLDELTENRRTESPVEGRLSFEDENGNLQNWDIKVHLRGRFRRMFCAMPPLKIDFKKGQLEKSGLLPFDDLNLVSHCLSETTTAKNLLLREYLVYRLYNQITSYSFRVQLARVTFH
;
A
#
# COMPACT_ATOMS: atom_id res chain seq x y z
N MET A 1 -2.50 36.58 41.14
CA MET A 1 -1.97 37.92 41.52
C MET A 1 -1.53 38.62 40.24
N LYS A 2 -1.79 39.94 40.15
CA LYS A 2 -1.74 40.84 38.98
C LYS A 2 -3.05 40.89 38.17
N HIS A 3 -3.90 41.81 38.60
CA HIS A 3 -5.07 42.30 37.88
C HIS A 3 -4.67 43.45 36.95
N VAL A 4 -5.35 43.56 35.81
CA VAL A 4 -5.44 44.80 35.04
C VAL A 4 -6.91 44.97 34.64
N PHE A 5 -7.52 46.04 35.15
CA PHE A 5 -8.81 46.54 34.72
C PHE A 5 -8.55 47.74 33.79
N PHE A 6 -9.21 47.80 32.64
CA PHE A 6 -9.38 49.06 31.92
C PHE A 6 -10.82 49.21 31.45
N THR A 7 -11.31 50.42 31.67
CA THR A 7 -12.67 50.92 31.64
C THR A 7 -13.28 51.00 30.24
N THR A 8 -14.58 50.78 30.22
CA THR A 8 -15.52 50.97 29.11
C THR A 8 -15.45 52.37 28.49
N MET A 9 -15.30 52.47 27.17
CA MET A 9 -15.77 53.62 26.40
C MET A 9 -16.49 53.14 25.15
N LYS A 10 -17.77 53.51 25.10
CA LYS A 10 -18.80 53.07 24.18
C LYS A 10 -18.76 54.01 22.96
N THR A 11 -18.15 53.58 21.85
CA THR A 11 -18.27 54.27 20.56
C THR A 11 -19.07 53.41 19.60
N MET A 12 -20.29 53.86 19.37
CA MET A 12 -21.25 53.31 18.41
C MET A 12 -20.74 53.63 17.00
N VAL A 13 -20.00 52.70 16.39
CA VAL A 13 -19.66 52.74 14.97
C VAL A 13 -20.76 51.99 14.21
N LEU A 14 -21.54 52.74 13.42
CA LEU A 14 -22.41 52.20 12.39
C LEU A 14 -21.53 51.59 11.30
N LEU A 15 -21.20 50.30 11.44
CA LEU A 15 -20.63 49.50 10.35
C LEU A 15 -21.78 49.04 9.45
N SER A 16 -21.79 49.57 8.23
CA SER A 16 -22.52 49.00 7.11
C SER A 16 -22.09 47.53 6.95
N VAL A 17 -22.98 46.61 7.28
CA VAL A 17 -22.81 45.18 6.98
C VAL A 17 -22.97 45.02 5.48
N ALA A 18 -21.89 45.23 4.72
CA ALA A 18 -21.77 44.64 3.41
C ALA A 18 -21.69 43.12 3.65
N ALA A 19 -22.79 42.42 3.39
CA ALA A 19 -22.84 40.97 3.38
C ALA A 19 -21.93 40.48 2.24
N PHE A 20 -20.63 40.40 2.50
CA PHE A 20 -19.73 39.61 1.68
C PHE A 20 -20.13 38.16 1.93
N PRO A 21 -20.56 37.41 0.90
CA PRO A 21 -20.77 35.98 1.05
C PRO A 21 -19.39 35.39 1.29
N PHE A 22 -19.06 35.13 2.56
CA PHE A 22 -17.93 34.30 2.92
C PHE A 22 -18.31 32.87 2.51
N GLY A 23 -18.12 32.57 1.23
CA GLY A 23 -18.14 31.21 0.71
C GLY A 23 -17.04 30.45 1.41
N LEU A 24 -17.42 29.69 2.42
CA LEU A 24 -16.53 28.76 3.11
C LEU A 24 -16.39 27.54 2.20
N GLU A 25 -15.54 27.65 1.17
CA GLU A 25 -15.15 26.52 0.34
C GLU A 25 -14.30 25.59 1.23
N ALA A 26 -14.93 24.60 1.86
CA ALA A 26 -14.22 23.54 2.54
C ALA A 26 -13.48 22.73 1.46
N ALA A 27 -12.20 23.04 1.25
CA ALA A 27 -11.33 22.23 0.42
C ALA A 27 -11.27 20.83 1.03
N THR A 28 -12.01 19.89 0.43
CA THR A 28 -11.94 18.47 0.79
C THR A 28 -10.57 17.96 0.38
N LEU A 29 -9.64 17.87 1.34
CA LEU A 29 -8.38 17.16 1.15
C LEU A 29 -8.72 15.71 0.84
N ALA A 30 -8.45 15.28 -0.39
CA ALA A 30 -8.58 13.88 -0.77
C ALA A 30 -7.74 13.03 0.20
N PRO A 31 -8.26 11.90 0.69
CA PRO A 31 -7.53 11.05 1.60
C PRO A 31 -6.21 10.61 0.95
N ALA A 32 -5.11 10.72 1.70
CA ALA A 32 -3.80 10.28 1.24
C ALA A 32 -3.84 8.78 0.91
N ARG A 33 -3.43 8.42 -0.31
CA ARG A 33 -3.45 7.04 -0.81
C ARG A 33 -2.08 6.39 -0.63
N SER A 34 -2.05 5.11 -0.31
CA SER A 34 -0.85 4.26 -0.36
C SER A 34 -0.73 3.56 -1.71
N ILE A 35 0.43 2.94 -1.99
CA ILE A 35 0.60 2.07 -3.16
C ILE A 35 -0.41 0.91 -3.17
N PHE A 36 -0.72 0.37 -1.98
CA PHE A 36 -1.71 -0.69 -1.86
C PHE A 36 -3.11 -0.22 -2.26
N ASP A 37 -3.46 1.04 -1.99
CA ASP A 37 -4.75 1.61 -2.41
C ASP A 37 -4.87 1.69 -3.94
N LEU A 38 -3.78 2.00 -4.64
CA LEU A 38 -3.76 2.01 -6.11
C LEU A 38 -3.98 0.62 -6.70
N MET A 39 -3.54 -0.43 -5.99
CA MET A 39 -3.66 -1.82 -6.42
C MET A 39 -5.01 -2.46 -6.03
N HIS A 40 -5.81 -1.81 -5.18
CA HIS A 40 -6.98 -2.41 -4.54
C HIS A 40 -8.30 -1.88 -5.13
N TYR A 41 -8.50 -2.08 -6.43
CA TYR A 41 -9.69 -1.57 -7.15
C TYR A 41 -10.50 -2.67 -7.86
N ARG A 42 -9.99 -3.90 -7.92
CA ARG A 42 -10.64 -5.04 -8.57
C ARG A 42 -10.38 -6.35 -7.82
N GLU A 43 -11.18 -7.37 -8.10
CA GLU A 43 -11.09 -8.66 -7.39
C GLU A 43 -9.72 -9.33 -7.55
N VAL A 44 -9.19 -9.34 -8.79
CA VAL A 44 -7.86 -9.87 -9.12
C VAL A 44 -7.10 -8.82 -9.93
N ILE A 45 -5.96 -8.37 -9.42
CA ILE A 45 -5.08 -7.44 -10.13
C ILE A 45 -3.99 -8.20 -10.87
N ASP A 46 -3.72 -7.82 -12.11
CA ASP A 46 -2.59 -8.36 -12.88
C ASP A 46 -1.33 -7.54 -12.57
N VAL A 47 -0.26 -8.22 -12.19
CA VAL A 47 1.00 -7.59 -11.77
C VAL A 47 2.15 -8.27 -12.49
N ARG A 48 3.09 -7.46 -13.00
CA ARG A 48 4.33 -7.93 -13.61
C ARG A 48 5.50 -7.57 -12.70
N ILE A 49 6.38 -8.53 -12.45
CA ILE A 49 7.60 -8.34 -11.67
C ILE A 49 8.78 -8.78 -12.55
N GLU A 50 9.70 -7.87 -12.79
CA GLU A 50 10.96 -8.09 -13.51
C GLU A 50 12.10 -8.04 -12.49
N ALA A 51 12.70 -9.20 -12.19
CA ALA A 51 13.78 -9.32 -11.21
C ALA A 51 14.50 -10.67 -11.36
N ASP A 52 15.78 -10.73 -11.00
CA ASP A 52 16.54 -11.99 -10.95
C ASP A 52 16.12 -12.83 -9.73
N LEU A 53 15.05 -13.61 -9.89
CA LEU A 53 14.56 -14.49 -8.83
C LEU A 53 15.43 -15.74 -8.65
N ASP A 54 16.22 -16.08 -9.66
CA ASP A 54 17.16 -17.20 -9.58
C ASP A 54 18.25 -16.87 -8.55
N GLU A 55 18.78 -15.64 -8.56
CA GLU A 55 19.73 -15.17 -7.54
C GLU A 55 19.16 -15.35 -6.11
N LEU A 56 17.90 -14.99 -5.89
CA LEU A 56 17.23 -15.17 -4.60
C LEU A 56 17.08 -16.65 -4.24
N THR A 57 16.64 -17.48 -5.19
CA THR A 57 16.31 -18.88 -4.94
C THR A 57 17.53 -19.80 -4.83
N GLU A 58 18.66 -19.44 -5.43
CA GLU A 58 19.95 -20.10 -5.22
C GLU A 58 20.55 -19.74 -3.87
N ASN A 59 20.43 -18.46 -3.46
CA ASN A 59 21.00 -17.95 -2.23
C ASN A 59 19.96 -17.81 -1.10
N ARG A 60 19.15 -18.84 -0.87
CA ARG A 60 18.05 -18.82 0.13
C ARG A 60 18.43 -18.53 1.57
N ARG A 61 19.70 -18.37 1.93
CA ARG A 61 20.13 -17.93 3.28
C ARG A 61 20.52 -16.45 3.36
N THR A 62 20.75 -15.76 2.22
CA THR A 62 21.15 -14.35 2.21
C THR A 62 19.98 -13.38 2.34
N GLU A 63 20.11 -12.34 3.15
CA GLU A 63 19.06 -11.30 3.26
C GLU A 63 19.20 -10.20 2.19
N SER A 64 20.18 -10.33 1.30
CA SER A 64 20.39 -9.40 0.19
C SER A 64 19.14 -9.33 -0.70
N PRO A 65 18.63 -8.12 -0.97
CA PRO A 65 17.62 -7.92 -2.00
C PRO A 65 18.20 -8.06 -3.40
N VAL A 66 17.30 -8.33 -4.35
CA VAL A 66 17.55 -8.13 -5.77
C VAL A 66 16.75 -6.89 -6.22
N GLU A 67 17.39 -6.01 -7.00
CA GLU A 67 16.72 -4.87 -7.61
C GLU A 67 15.80 -5.35 -8.75
N GLY A 68 14.65 -4.71 -8.91
CA GLY A 68 13.69 -5.09 -9.93
C GLY A 68 12.70 -3.98 -10.25
N ARG A 69 11.74 -4.32 -11.10
CA ARG A 69 10.65 -3.43 -11.50
C ARG A 69 9.31 -4.12 -11.32
N LEU A 70 8.34 -3.39 -10.78
CA LEU A 70 6.96 -3.84 -10.67
C LEU A 70 6.07 -2.93 -11.52
N SER A 71 5.18 -3.54 -12.30
CA SER A 71 4.19 -2.80 -13.08
C SER A 71 2.80 -3.40 -12.98
N PHE A 72 1.80 -2.52 -13.03
CA PHE A 72 0.38 -2.83 -12.99
C PHE A 72 -0.44 -1.68 -13.60
N GLU A 73 -1.70 -1.93 -13.92
CA GLU A 73 -2.64 -0.90 -14.36
C GLU A 73 -3.45 -0.39 -13.16
N ASP A 74 -3.61 0.93 -13.02
CA ASP A 74 -4.45 1.52 -11.95
C ASP A 74 -5.94 1.55 -12.33
N GLU A 75 -6.78 2.02 -11.41
CA GLU A 75 -8.23 2.15 -11.61
C GLU A 75 -8.61 3.03 -12.82
N ASN A 76 -7.75 3.96 -13.22
CA ASN A 76 -7.98 4.87 -14.35
C ASN A 76 -7.41 4.31 -15.67
N GLY A 77 -6.84 3.11 -15.67
CA GLY A 77 -6.20 2.52 -16.84
C GLY A 77 -4.76 3.00 -17.09
N ASN A 78 -4.16 3.75 -16.16
CA ASN A 78 -2.78 4.19 -16.33
C ASN A 78 -1.82 3.07 -15.95
N LEU A 79 -0.79 2.87 -16.79
CA LEU A 79 0.30 1.95 -16.47
C LEU A 79 1.21 2.56 -15.39
N GLN A 80 1.28 1.89 -14.26
CA GLN A 80 2.14 2.22 -13.13
C GLN A 80 3.44 1.41 -13.22
N ASN A 81 4.59 2.06 -13.03
CA ASN A 81 5.91 1.43 -13.06
C ASN A 81 6.74 1.88 -11.87
N TRP A 82 7.22 0.92 -11.08
CA TRP A 82 7.90 1.17 -9.82
C TRP A 82 9.23 0.44 -9.78
N ASP A 83 10.28 1.15 -9.38
CA ASP A 83 11.52 0.51 -9.00
C ASP A 83 11.35 -0.10 -7.60
N ILE A 84 11.72 -1.37 -7.47
CA ILE A 84 11.53 -2.13 -6.24
C ILE A 84 12.78 -2.92 -5.88
N LYS A 85 12.89 -3.27 -4.60
CA LYS A 85 13.76 -4.33 -4.11
C LYS A 85 12.91 -5.53 -3.76
N VAL A 86 13.34 -6.70 -4.21
CA VAL A 86 12.69 -7.98 -3.91
C VAL A 86 13.53 -8.71 -2.88
N HIS A 87 12.90 -9.06 -1.76
CA HIS A 87 13.52 -9.83 -0.68
C HIS A 87 12.83 -11.18 -0.53
N LEU A 88 13.59 -12.20 -0.10
CA LEU A 88 13.00 -13.41 0.44
C LEU A 88 12.40 -13.16 1.82
N ARG A 89 11.23 -13.72 2.09
CA ARG A 89 10.52 -13.56 3.35
C ARG A 89 10.37 -14.89 4.10
N GLY A 90 10.34 -14.79 5.42
CA GLY A 90 10.09 -15.94 6.30
C GLY A 90 11.33 -16.80 6.55
N ARG A 91 11.17 -17.83 7.39
CA ARG A 91 12.25 -18.76 7.78
C ARG A 91 12.06 -20.13 7.15
N PHE A 92 10.97 -20.80 7.50
CA PHE A 92 10.69 -22.15 7.01
C PHE A 92 10.29 -22.15 5.52
N ARG A 93 9.23 -21.41 5.15
CA ARG A 93 8.74 -21.36 3.76
C ARG A 93 9.83 -20.91 2.77
N ARG A 94 10.71 -20.01 3.20
CA ARG A 94 11.86 -19.57 2.43
C ARG A 94 12.79 -20.70 1.99
N MET A 95 13.06 -21.66 2.89
CA MET A 95 13.99 -22.75 2.64
C MET A 95 13.37 -23.94 1.90
N PHE A 96 12.08 -24.20 2.14
CA PHE A 96 11.45 -25.47 1.74
C PHE A 96 10.37 -25.34 0.65
N CYS A 97 9.89 -24.13 0.35
CA CYS A 97 8.90 -23.95 -0.72
C CYS A 97 9.55 -23.93 -2.10
N ALA A 98 8.83 -24.43 -3.11
CA ALA A 98 9.23 -24.28 -4.51
C ALA A 98 9.40 -22.79 -4.86
N MET A 99 8.33 -22.01 -4.68
CA MET A 99 8.36 -20.55 -4.72
C MET A 99 8.38 -20.01 -3.28
N PRO A 100 9.46 -19.37 -2.82
CA PRO A 100 9.47 -18.74 -1.50
C PRO A 100 8.55 -17.51 -1.49
N PRO A 101 7.98 -17.14 -0.32
CA PRO A 101 7.25 -15.89 -0.20
C PRO A 101 8.22 -14.72 -0.30
N LEU A 102 7.79 -13.64 -0.94
CA LEU A 102 8.61 -12.47 -1.22
C LEU A 102 8.13 -11.28 -0.39
N LYS A 103 9.03 -10.35 -0.11
CA LYS A 103 8.71 -8.98 0.30
C LYS A 103 9.12 -8.05 -0.85
N ILE A 104 8.19 -7.23 -1.30
CA ILE A 104 8.41 -6.17 -2.27
C ILE A 104 8.60 -4.86 -1.52
N ASP A 105 9.71 -4.18 -1.77
CA ASP A 105 10.10 -2.95 -1.09
C ASP A 105 10.22 -1.84 -2.13
N PHE A 106 9.30 -0.88 -2.08
CA PHE A 106 9.21 0.24 -3.01
C PHE A 106 10.17 1.35 -2.56
N LYS A 107 10.77 2.08 -3.51
CA LYS A 107 11.58 3.25 -3.13
C LYS A 107 10.69 4.33 -2.50
N LYS A 108 10.85 4.59 -1.19
CA LYS A 108 10.10 5.64 -0.45
C LYS A 108 10.07 6.99 -1.18
N GLY A 109 11.23 7.43 -1.68
CA GLY A 109 11.33 8.70 -2.42
C GLY A 109 10.57 8.70 -3.76
N GLN A 110 10.30 7.54 -4.36
CA GLN A 110 9.43 7.44 -5.53
C GLN A 110 7.96 7.57 -5.11
N LEU A 111 7.54 6.89 -4.03
CA LEU A 111 6.18 6.98 -3.49
C LEU A 111 5.81 8.43 -3.12
N GLU A 112 6.69 9.11 -2.38
CA GLU A 112 6.48 10.49 -1.96
C GLU A 112 6.37 11.46 -3.16
N LYS A 113 7.21 11.29 -4.18
CA LYS A 113 7.15 12.09 -5.42
C LYS A 113 5.84 11.89 -6.19
N SER A 114 5.24 10.70 -6.08
CA SER A 114 3.93 10.38 -6.65
C SER A 114 2.76 10.77 -5.73
N GLY A 115 3.02 11.44 -4.61
CA GLY A 115 1.99 11.87 -3.66
C GLY A 115 1.37 10.73 -2.84
N LEU A 116 2.05 9.59 -2.75
CA LEU A 116 1.60 8.43 -1.99
C LEU A 116 2.18 8.41 -0.57
N LEU A 117 1.47 7.76 0.34
CA LEU A 117 1.96 7.48 1.69
C LEU A 117 3.23 6.61 1.63
N PRO A 118 4.21 6.82 2.55
CA PRO A 118 5.51 6.14 2.54
C PRO A 118 5.44 4.70 3.08
N PHE A 119 4.28 4.03 2.96
CA PHE A 119 4.13 2.61 3.25
C PHE A 119 4.69 1.82 2.07
N ASP A 120 5.93 1.40 2.22
CA ASP A 120 6.78 0.97 1.12
C ASP A 120 6.99 -0.53 1.04
N ASP A 121 6.49 -1.32 1.98
CA ASP A 121 6.66 -2.77 1.93
C ASP A 121 5.36 -3.55 1.79
N LEU A 122 5.32 -4.43 0.78
CA LEU A 122 4.23 -5.36 0.54
C LEU A 122 4.72 -6.80 0.64
N ASN A 123 3.97 -7.62 1.38
CA ASN A 123 4.25 -9.05 1.47
C ASN A 123 3.53 -9.80 0.35
N LEU A 124 4.29 -10.50 -0.50
CA LEU A 124 3.76 -11.36 -1.56
C LEU A 124 3.81 -12.82 -1.14
N VAL A 125 2.64 -13.38 -0.80
CA VAL A 125 2.48 -14.79 -0.45
C VAL A 125 2.34 -15.61 -1.74
N SER A 126 3.23 -16.59 -1.93
CA SER A 126 3.31 -17.43 -3.12
C SER A 126 2.94 -18.89 -2.83
N HIS A 127 2.77 -19.67 -3.89
CA HIS A 127 2.44 -21.09 -3.82
C HIS A 127 3.65 -21.90 -3.34
N CYS A 128 3.52 -22.57 -2.19
CA CYS A 128 4.66 -23.26 -1.58
C CYS A 128 4.94 -24.63 -2.20
N LEU A 129 3.88 -25.34 -2.59
CA LEU A 129 3.95 -26.70 -3.12
C LEU A 129 4.14 -26.69 -4.64
N SER A 130 4.85 -27.68 -5.16
CA SER A 130 5.06 -27.85 -6.61
C SER A 130 3.81 -28.34 -7.34
N GLU A 131 2.91 -29.04 -6.65
CA GLU A 131 1.65 -29.49 -7.24
C GLU A 131 0.67 -28.32 -7.35
N THR A 132 0.43 -27.88 -8.58
CA THR A 132 -0.21 -26.60 -8.88
C THR A 132 -1.65 -26.46 -8.39
N THR A 133 -2.44 -27.53 -8.39
CA THR A 133 -3.88 -27.48 -8.03
C THR A 133 -4.04 -27.32 -6.52
N THR A 134 -3.37 -28.16 -5.75
CA THR A 134 -3.36 -28.08 -4.28
C THR A 134 -2.75 -26.77 -3.83
N ALA A 135 -1.66 -26.32 -4.46
CA ALA A 135 -1.02 -25.07 -4.08
C ALA A 135 -1.93 -23.85 -4.31
N LYS A 136 -2.66 -23.80 -5.44
CA LYS A 136 -3.67 -22.77 -5.70
C LYS A 136 -4.81 -22.82 -4.68
N ASN A 137 -5.34 -24.01 -4.39
CA ASN A 137 -6.42 -24.17 -3.41
C ASN A 137 -6.01 -23.72 -2.00
N LEU A 138 -4.79 -24.04 -1.56
CA LEU A 138 -4.27 -23.59 -0.27
C LEU A 138 -4.08 -22.07 -0.23
N LEU A 139 -3.54 -21.48 -1.30
CA LEU A 139 -3.38 -20.02 -1.39
C LEU A 139 -4.73 -19.30 -1.34
N LEU A 140 -5.74 -19.81 -2.06
CA LEU A 140 -7.10 -19.25 -2.04
C LEU A 140 -7.76 -19.41 -0.67
N ARG A 141 -7.55 -20.55 0.03
CA ARG A 141 -8.01 -20.71 1.41
C ARG A 141 -7.37 -19.69 2.34
N GLU A 142 -6.06 -19.48 2.25
CA GLU A 142 -5.33 -18.46 3.03
C GLU A 142 -5.92 -17.07 2.77
N TYR A 143 -6.13 -16.70 1.49
CA TYR A 143 -6.76 -15.44 1.10
C TYR A 143 -8.18 -15.27 1.69
N LEU A 144 -9.03 -16.29 1.60
CA LEU A 144 -10.39 -16.25 2.13
C LEU A 144 -10.41 -16.11 3.66
N VAL A 145 -9.46 -16.72 4.37
CA VAL A 145 -9.33 -16.55 5.82
C VAL A 145 -9.01 -15.09 6.17
N TYR A 146 -8.11 -14.43 5.45
CA TYR A 146 -7.85 -13.00 5.66
C TYR A 146 -9.09 -12.14 5.37
N ARG A 147 -9.79 -12.41 4.25
CA ARG A 147 -11.03 -11.70 3.89
C ARG A 147 -12.11 -11.85 4.96
N LEU A 148 -12.28 -13.06 5.52
CA LEU A 148 -13.20 -13.31 6.62
C LEU A 148 -12.77 -12.53 7.86
N TYR A 149 -11.49 -12.55 8.21
CA TYR A 149 -10.97 -11.81 9.36
C TYR A 149 -11.16 -10.29 9.23
N ASN A 150 -11.07 -9.74 8.01
CA ASN A 150 -11.40 -8.33 7.75
C ASN A 150 -12.85 -7.96 8.08
N GLN A 151 -13.79 -8.91 8.03
CA GLN A 151 -15.18 -8.68 8.41
C GLN A 151 -15.40 -8.72 9.93
N ILE A 152 -14.49 -9.37 10.65
CA ILE A 152 -14.59 -9.54 12.11
C ILE A 152 -13.97 -8.35 12.84
N THR A 153 -12.88 -7.79 12.31
CA THR A 153 -12.14 -6.71 12.98
C THR A 153 -11.44 -5.78 12.01
N SER A 154 -11.42 -4.49 12.35
CA SER A 154 -10.62 -3.48 11.67
C SER A 154 -9.11 -3.62 11.95
N TYR A 155 -8.74 -4.34 13.01
CA TYR A 155 -7.35 -4.68 13.34
C TYR A 155 -6.88 -5.91 12.56
N SER A 156 -6.95 -5.82 11.23
CA SER A 156 -6.63 -6.89 10.32
C SER A 156 -5.80 -6.38 9.13
N PHE A 157 -5.01 -7.26 8.53
CA PHE A 157 -4.27 -6.93 7.31
C PHE A 157 -5.22 -6.91 6.12
N ARG A 158 -5.14 -5.87 5.30
CA ARG A 158 -5.81 -5.83 3.99
C ARG A 158 -5.14 -6.81 3.04
N VAL A 159 -5.93 -7.45 2.17
CA VAL A 159 -5.44 -8.41 1.19
C VAL A 159 -5.99 -8.13 -0.20
N GLN A 160 -5.14 -8.28 -1.21
CA GLN A 160 -5.47 -8.15 -2.62
C GLN A 160 -5.02 -9.44 -3.32
N LEU A 161 -5.93 -10.08 -4.06
CA LEU A 161 -5.54 -11.23 -4.88
C LEU A 161 -4.85 -10.69 -6.15
N ALA A 162 -3.68 -11.23 -6.46
CA ALA A 162 -2.89 -10.80 -7.61
C ALA A 162 -2.54 -11.99 -8.50
N ARG A 163 -2.68 -11.81 -9.81
CA ARG A 163 -2.09 -12.68 -10.81
C ARG A 163 -0.73 -12.09 -11.15
N VAL A 164 0.33 -12.75 -10.67
CA VAL A 164 1.69 -12.27 -10.85
C VAL A 164 2.36 -13.02 -11.99
N THR A 165 2.95 -12.27 -12.91
CA THR A 165 3.85 -12.80 -13.95
C THR A 165 5.27 -12.37 -13.63
N PHE A 166 6.16 -13.35 -13.48
CA PHE A 166 7.58 -13.14 -13.19
C PHE A 166 8.40 -13.20 -14.48
N HIS A 167 9.40 -12.31 -14.59
CA HIS A 167 10.31 -12.18 -15.72
C HIS A 167 11.74 -12.01 -15.24
#